data_AF-A0A972AKN6-F1
#
_entry.id   AF-A0A972AKN6-F1
#
_cell.length_a   1.000
_cell.length_b   1.000
_cell.length_c   1.000
_cell.angle_alpha   90.00
_cell.angle_beta   90.00
_cell.angle_gamma   90.00
#
_symmetry.space_group_name_H-M   'P 1'
#
loop_
_entity.id
_entity.type
_entity.pdbx_description
1 polymer ?
#
loop_
_entity_poly.entity_id
_entity_poly.type
_entity_poly.pdbx_seq_one_letter_code
_entity_poly.pdbx_strand_id
1 'polypeptide(L)'
;TDPNVTVKLNGISSTLASIAAGQQGTFGIKNDKIVSIDVTSKAAADEGIVKSVYDGGEYKSITIEDDDGDRTTYRVTASTIIRLDGAAAVLSQISTGDRVSITASGETATRIEAETREKTVLGIFGGLKTETNLILVLKKGTQEIEYQVDDDVEVRRDGRRKSIEDLRKGDEIEITLEYDIVTKIEAESQDRDVEGKIFSLIIARPHQLTIINEDGDQETFVVPIDVEIELDGKPAGIYDLRLDYEIEAEVESDEIVRIEAKSVAFQDDFIGRVEYVNTSVNVITLKVADGSIRQINVNDDTRIMNSSGTRRYLRHIEVGDRLMVTGHTELGVFIADTIVISSQ
;
A
#
# COMPACT_ATOMS: atom_id res chain seq x y z
N THR A 1 9.55 -67.40 -4.79
CA THR A 1 10.22 -66.36 -3.97
C THR A 1 11.25 -67.05 -3.10
N ASP A 2 12.42 -66.44 -2.91
CA ASP A 2 13.39 -66.91 -1.92
C ASP A 2 12.75 -66.81 -0.52
N PRO A 3 12.90 -67.77 0.40
CA PRO A 3 12.32 -67.66 1.75
C PRO A 3 12.83 -66.46 2.57
N ASN A 4 13.86 -65.75 2.10
CA ASN A 4 14.46 -64.60 2.78
C ASN A 4 14.22 -63.24 2.09
N VAL A 5 13.13 -63.07 1.32
CA VAL A 5 12.82 -61.74 0.74
C VAL A 5 12.52 -60.75 1.86
N THR A 6 13.29 -59.66 1.91
CA THR A 6 13.00 -58.52 2.79
C THR A 6 12.00 -57.59 2.11
N VAL A 7 10.89 -57.31 2.77
CA VAL A 7 9.86 -56.40 2.24
C VAL A 7 9.82 -55.17 3.12
N LYS A 8 9.81 -53.99 2.51
CA LYS A 8 9.62 -52.71 3.19
C LYS A 8 8.50 -51.91 2.53
N LEU A 9 7.66 -51.30 3.36
CA LEU A 9 6.68 -50.29 2.97
C LEU A 9 7.04 -49.00 3.70
N ASN A 10 7.32 -47.94 2.95
CA ASN A 10 7.77 -46.64 3.48
C ASN A 10 8.99 -46.78 4.42
N GLY A 11 9.95 -47.63 4.05
CA GLY A 11 11.18 -47.88 4.82
C GLY A 11 11.04 -48.82 6.02
N ILE A 12 9.82 -49.27 6.37
CA ILE A 12 9.53 -50.15 7.51
C ILE A 12 9.38 -51.61 7.04
N SER A 13 10.03 -52.56 7.73
CA SER A 13 9.89 -53.99 7.45
C SER A 13 8.42 -54.44 7.48
N SER A 14 7.98 -55.12 6.42
CA SER A 14 6.60 -55.52 6.20
C SER A 14 6.52 -56.89 5.52
N THR A 15 5.36 -57.23 4.96
CA THR A 15 5.10 -58.47 4.21
C THR A 15 4.59 -58.15 2.80
N LEU A 16 4.71 -59.11 1.89
CA LEU A 16 4.14 -58.99 0.53
C LEU A 16 2.64 -58.68 0.52
N ALA A 17 1.91 -59.13 1.55
CA ALA A 17 0.48 -58.88 1.67
C ALA A 17 0.13 -57.41 1.96
N SER A 18 1.09 -56.60 2.42
CA SER A 18 0.87 -55.17 2.69
C SER A 18 1.05 -54.27 1.47
N ILE A 19 1.40 -54.83 0.31
CA ILE A 19 1.65 -54.06 -0.92
C ILE A 19 0.40 -54.13 -1.79
N ALA A 20 -0.15 -52.96 -2.14
CA ALA A 20 -1.31 -52.84 -3.00
C ALA A 20 -0.90 -52.70 -4.47
N ALA A 21 -1.76 -53.18 -5.39
CA ALA A 21 -1.56 -52.99 -6.82
C ALA A 21 -1.52 -51.49 -7.18
N GLY A 22 -0.57 -51.09 -8.02
CA GLY A 22 -0.39 -49.70 -8.45
C GLY A 22 0.65 -48.89 -7.65
N GLN A 23 1.17 -49.43 -6.54
CA GLN A 23 2.25 -48.79 -5.80
C GLN A 23 3.59 -48.91 -6.54
N GLN A 24 4.38 -47.83 -6.54
CA GLN A 24 5.73 -47.80 -7.13
C GLN A 24 6.79 -48.12 -6.08
N GLY A 25 7.84 -48.83 -6.48
CA GLY A 25 8.91 -49.24 -5.58
C GLY A 25 10.17 -49.70 -6.32
N THR A 26 11.16 -50.10 -5.54
CA THR A 26 12.42 -50.65 -6.02
C THR A 26 12.56 -52.12 -5.62
N PHE A 27 13.26 -52.88 -6.45
CA PHE A 27 13.51 -54.31 -6.23
C PHE A 27 15.02 -54.57 -6.20
N GLY A 28 15.47 -55.31 -5.19
CA GLY A 28 16.81 -55.88 -5.18
C GLY A 28 16.78 -57.27 -5.81
N ILE A 29 17.61 -57.49 -6.83
CA ILE A 29 17.72 -58.76 -7.54
C ILE A 29 19.12 -59.34 -7.33
N LYS A 30 19.19 -60.62 -6.96
CA LYS A 30 20.44 -61.37 -6.84
C LYS A 30 20.23 -62.78 -7.39
N ASN A 31 21.11 -63.22 -8.31
CA ASN A 31 21.03 -64.53 -8.97
C ASN A 31 19.63 -64.81 -9.56
N ASP A 32 19.10 -63.87 -10.32
CA ASP A 32 17.76 -63.93 -10.95
C ASP A 32 16.59 -64.12 -9.96
N LYS A 33 16.79 -63.85 -8.67
CA LYS A 33 15.76 -63.87 -7.63
C LYS A 33 15.62 -62.52 -6.98
N ILE A 34 14.38 -62.11 -6.72
CA ILE A 34 14.08 -60.95 -5.88
C ILE A 34 14.49 -61.28 -4.45
N VAL A 35 15.32 -60.42 -3.85
CA VAL A 35 15.81 -60.54 -2.46
C VAL A 35 15.36 -59.37 -1.58
N SER A 36 14.98 -58.24 -2.18
CA SER A 36 14.35 -57.14 -1.46
C SER A 36 13.28 -56.46 -2.30
N ILE A 37 12.24 -55.97 -1.62
CA ILE A 37 11.17 -55.16 -2.19
C ILE A 37 11.04 -53.94 -1.28
N ASP A 38 11.26 -52.74 -1.80
CA ASP A 38 11.07 -51.48 -1.06
C ASP A 38 10.06 -50.61 -1.81
N VAL A 39 8.86 -50.52 -1.27
CA VAL A 39 7.74 -49.76 -1.85
C VAL A 39 7.56 -48.48 -1.06
N THR A 40 7.53 -47.36 -1.76
CA THR A 40 7.16 -46.07 -1.17
C THR A 40 5.78 -45.70 -1.68
N SER A 41 4.78 -45.78 -0.82
CA SER A 41 3.48 -45.20 -1.14
C SER A 41 3.61 -43.69 -1.00
N LYS A 42 3.37 -42.94 -2.08
CA LYS A 42 2.85 -41.58 -1.91
C LYS A 42 1.46 -41.76 -1.31
N ALA A 43 1.39 -41.83 0.01
CA ALA A 43 0.11 -41.96 0.70
C ALA A 43 -0.74 -40.76 0.27
N ALA A 44 -1.92 -41.03 -0.30
CA ALA A 44 -2.92 -39.99 -0.45
C ALA A 44 -3.19 -39.43 0.95
N ALA A 45 -3.14 -38.11 1.08
CA ALA A 45 -3.54 -37.48 2.32
C ALA A 45 -5.05 -37.28 2.26
N ASP A 46 -5.73 -37.58 3.35
CA ASP A 46 -7.13 -37.28 3.51
C ASP A 46 -7.23 -35.85 4.04
N GLU A 47 -7.93 -35.00 3.31
CA GLU A 47 -8.11 -33.58 3.63
C GLU A 47 -9.52 -33.34 4.17
N GLY A 48 -9.65 -32.45 5.15
CA GLY A 48 -10.97 -32.14 5.70
C GLY A 48 -10.93 -31.17 6.87
N ILE A 49 -12.10 -30.94 7.45
CA ILE A 49 -12.29 -30.09 8.63
C ILE A 49 -12.41 -30.94 9.88
N VAL A 50 -11.67 -30.57 10.93
CA VAL A 50 -11.71 -31.26 12.21
C VAL A 50 -13.09 -31.11 12.84
N LYS A 51 -13.75 -32.24 13.13
CA LYS A 51 -15.02 -32.27 13.88
C LYS A 51 -14.83 -32.57 15.34
N SER A 52 -13.85 -33.42 15.69
CA SER A 52 -13.53 -33.71 17.08
C SER A 52 -12.07 -34.13 17.26
N VAL A 53 -11.51 -33.69 18.39
CA VAL A 53 -10.20 -34.12 18.88
C VAL A 53 -10.40 -34.75 20.24
N TYR A 54 -9.84 -35.94 20.43
CA TYR A 54 -9.79 -36.62 21.72
C TYR A 54 -8.32 -36.83 22.10
N ASP A 55 -7.86 -36.11 23.13
CA ASP A 55 -6.49 -36.20 23.65
C ASP A 55 -6.44 -36.90 25.02
N GLY A 56 -6.93 -38.14 25.07
CA GLY A 56 -6.92 -38.97 26.27
C GLY A 56 -5.53 -39.55 26.59
N GLY A 57 -5.33 -39.98 27.84
CA GLY A 57 -4.04 -40.51 28.31
C GLY A 57 -3.59 -41.79 27.59
N GLU A 58 -4.49 -42.77 27.42
CA GLU A 58 -4.17 -44.05 26.76
C GLU A 58 -4.56 -44.09 25.28
N TYR A 59 -5.47 -43.22 24.86
CA TYR A 59 -6.03 -43.20 23.52
C TYR A 59 -6.18 -41.76 23.05
N LYS A 60 -5.70 -41.51 21.83
CA LYS A 60 -5.78 -40.22 21.16
C LYS A 60 -6.36 -40.42 19.76
N SER A 61 -7.28 -39.57 19.35
CA SER A 61 -7.88 -39.64 18.03
C SER A 61 -8.31 -38.28 17.50
N ILE A 62 -8.38 -38.17 16.19
CA ILE A 62 -8.90 -37.01 15.46
C ILE A 62 -9.93 -37.48 14.45
N THR A 63 -11.05 -36.78 14.37
CA THR A 63 -12.11 -37.04 13.39
C THR A 63 -12.23 -35.84 12.47
N ILE A 64 -12.19 -36.10 11.17
CA ILE A 64 -12.31 -35.10 10.10
C ILE A 64 -13.55 -35.37 9.27
N GLU A 65 -14.10 -34.33 8.67
CA GLU A 65 -15.15 -34.39 7.63
C GLU A 65 -14.57 -33.84 6.33
N ASP A 66 -14.64 -34.61 5.26
CA ASP A 66 -14.20 -34.15 3.93
C ASP A 66 -15.27 -33.31 3.22
N ASP A 67 -14.99 -32.87 2.00
CA ASP A 67 -15.88 -32.03 1.21
C ASP A 67 -17.17 -32.75 0.76
N ASP A 68 -17.16 -34.09 0.71
CA ASP A 68 -18.34 -34.90 0.42
C ASP A 68 -19.23 -35.10 1.68
N GLY A 69 -18.75 -34.65 2.83
CA GLY A 69 -19.41 -34.76 4.13
C GLY A 69 -19.16 -36.08 4.84
N ASP A 70 -18.26 -36.92 4.32
CA ASP A 70 -17.89 -38.20 4.90
C ASP A 70 -16.92 -37.98 6.07
N ARG A 71 -17.13 -38.77 7.13
CA ARG A 71 -16.36 -38.64 8.37
C ARG A 71 -15.42 -39.80 8.58
N THR A 72 -14.14 -39.48 8.78
CA THR A 72 -13.11 -40.48 9.07
C THR A 72 -12.41 -40.16 10.39
N THR A 73 -12.16 -41.19 11.20
CA THR A 73 -11.46 -41.06 12.48
C THR A 73 -10.13 -41.76 12.42
N TYR A 74 -9.06 -41.06 12.79
CA TYR A 74 -7.71 -41.60 12.87
C TYR A 74 -7.24 -41.67 14.31
N ARG A 75 -6.62 -42.80 14.65
CA ARG A 75 -5.83 -42.94 15.86
C ARG A 75 -4.55 -42.12 15.74
N VAL A 76 -4.24 -41.34 16.78
CA VAL A 76 -3.00 -40.57 16.91
C VAL A 76 -2.11 -41.26 17.93
N THR A 77 -0.81 -41.38 17.63
CA THR A 77 0.17 -42.04 18.50
C THR A 77 1.34 -41.12 18.79
N ALA A 78 2.23 -41.53 19.69
CA ALA A 78 3.44 -40.77 19.99
C ALA A 78 4.41 -40.65 18.79
N SER A 79 4.25 -41.47 17.75
CA SER A 79 5.04 -41.38 16.51
C SER A 79 4.39 -40.53 15.43
N THR A 80 3.16 -40.06 15.62
CA THR A 80 2.48 -39.18 14.66
C THR A 80 3.19 -37.82 14.66
N ILE A 81 3.60 -37.37 13.47
CA ILE A 81 4.16 -36.01 13.31
C ILE A 81 3.00 -35.04 13.19
N ILE A 82 2.94 -34.03 14.06
CA ILE A 82 1.86 -33.05 14.07
C ILE A 82 2.46 -31.67 13.85
N ARG A 83 1.86 -30.91 12.94
CA ARG A 83 2.14 -29.50 12.77
C ARG A 83 0.86 -28.68 12.73
N LEU A 84 0.93 -27.47 13.26
CA LEU A 84 -0.13 -26.46 13.20
C LEU A 84 0.51 -25.18 12.64
N ASP A 85 -0.06 -24.66 11.55
CA ASP A 85 0.44 -23.47 10.84
C ASP A 85 1.94 -23.58 10.49
N GLY A 86 2.37 -24.78 10.06
CA GLY A 86 3.75 -25.09 9.66
C GLY A 86 4.74 -25.32 10.82
N ALA A 87 4.36 -25.06 12.07
CA ALA A 87 5.18 -25.29 13.25
C ALA A 87 4.90 -26.67 13.89
N ALA A 88 5.90 -27.28 14.54
CA ALA A 88 5.68 -28.53 15.28
C ALA A 88 4.68 -28.31 16.43
N ALA A 89 3.71 -29.21 16.55
CA ALA A 89 2.58 -29.08 17.47
C ALA A 89 2.24 -30.42 18.16
N VAL A 90 1.29 -30.36 19.10
CA VAL A 90 0.68 -31.54 19.73
C VAL A 90 -0.82 -31.59 19.45
N LEU A 91 -1.43 -32.78 19.57
CA LEU A 91 -2.84 -32.99 19.23
C LEU A 91 -3.78 -32.04 19.99
N SER A 92 -3.51 -31.74 21.26
CA SER A 92 -4.33 -30.83 22.07
C SER A 92 -4.34 -29.38 21.62
N GLN A 93 -3.48 -28.98 20.67
CA GLN A 93 -3.49 -27.66 20.06
C GLN A 93 -4.42 -27.58 18.85
N ILE A 94 -4.82 -28.72 18.27
CA ILE A 94 -5.76 -28.76 17.15
C ILE A 94 -7.17 -28.63 17.70
N SER A 95 -7.94 -27.74 17.09
CA SER A 95 -9.32 -27.41 17.48
C SER A 95 -10.32 -27.87 16.44
N THR A 96 -11.57 -28.07 16.88
CA THR A 96 -12.70 -28.26 15.95
C THR A 96 -12.81 -27.05 15.02
N GLY A 97 -12.95 -27.30 13.72
CA GLY A 97 -12.98 -26.27 12.68
C GLY A 97 -11.65 -26.06 11.96
N ASP A 98 -10.52 -26.51 12.52
CA ASP A 98 -9.24 -26.43 11.82
C ASP A 98 -9.27 -27.28 10.54
N ARG A 99 -8.59 -26.80 9.49
CA ARG A 99 -8.37 -27.59 8.28
C ARG A 99 -7.17 -28.49 8.49
N VAL A 100 -7.26 -29.74 8.08
CA VAL A 100 -6.17 -30.71 8.24
C VAL A 100 -5.95 -31.53 6.98
N SER A 101 -4.69 -31.89 6.74
CA SER A 101 -4.26 -32.92 5.79
C SER A 101 -3.61 -34.06 6.58
N ILE A 102 -4.21 -35.26 6.53
CA ILE A 102 -3.80 -36.42 7.31
C ILE A 102 -3.19 -37.47 6.39
N THR A 103 -1.91 -37.82 6.63
CA THR A 103 -1.30 -39.02 6.04
C THR A 103 -1.44 -40.19 7.01
N ALA A 104 -2.09 -41.29 6.60
CA ALA A 104 -2.34 -42.44 7.47
C ALA A 104 -1.78 -43.78 6.94
N SER A 105 -1.62 -44.73 7.86
CA SER A 105 -1.41 -46.16 7.56
C SER A 105 -2.56 -46.94 8.19
N GLY A 106 -3.53 -47.35 7.35
CA GLY A 106 -4.85 -47.76 7.85
C GLY A 106 -5.51 -46.63 8.62
N GLU A 107 -6.08 -46.93 9.79
CA GLU A 107 -6.73 -45.93 10.66
C GLU A 107 -5.75 -45.20 11.60
N THR A 108 -4.43 -45.36 11.41
CA THR A 108 -3.42 -44.70 12.26
C THR A 108 -2.77 -43.55 11.51
N ALA A 109 -2.91 -42.32 12.03
CA ALA A 109 -2.27 -41.14 11.48
C ALA A 109 -0.74 -41.23 11.67
N THR A 110 -0.01 -41.03 10.57
CA THR A 110 1.46 -40.92 10.57
C THR A 110 1.91 -39.46 10.54
N ARG A 111 1.09 -38.58 9.92
CA ARG A 111 1.31 -37.13 9.89
C ARG A 111 -0.02 -36.38 9.86
N ILE A 112 -0.09 -35.28 10.59
CA ILE A 112 -1.20 -34.32 10.58
C ILE A 112 -0.57 -32.95 10.33
N GLU A 113 -0.91 -32.34 9.20
CA GLU A 113 -0.60 -30.93 8.92
C GLU A 113 -1.92 -30.16 9.10
N ALA A 114 -1.99 -29.31 10.11
CA ALA A 114 -3.18 -28.54 10.48
C ALA A 114 -2.98 -27.05 10.19
N GLU A 115 -4.06 -26.38 9.86
CA GLU A 115 -4.14 -24.93 9.71
C GLU A 115 -5.30 -24.41 10.53
N THR A 116 -5.03 -23.40 11.36
CA THR A 116 -6.05 -22.82 12.25
C THR A 116 -7.18 -22.22 11.42
N ARG A 117 -8.44 -22.48 11.82
CA ARG A 117 -9.62 -21.93 11.13
C ARG A 117 -9.55 -20.42 10.95
N GLU A 118 -9.26 -19.73 12.05
CA GLU A 118 -9.20 -18.27 12.12
C GLU A 118 -7.76 -17.80 12.33
N LYS A 119 -7.34 -16.80 11.55
CA LYS A 119 -6.02 -16.18 11.68
C LYS A 119 -6.17 -14.67 11.69
N THR A 120 -5.38 -14.00 12.51
CA THR A 120 -5.31 -12.54 12.52
C THR A 120 -4.01 -12.08 11.91
N VAL A 121 -4.07 -11.07 11.04
CA VAL A 121 -2.91 -10.51 10.36
C VAL A 121 -2.92 -8.98 10.49
N LEU A 122 -1.83 -8.43 11.01
CA LEU A 122 -1.60 -6.99 11.09
C LEU A 122 -0.83 -6.49 9.86
N GLY A 123 -1.10 -5.27 9.41
CA GLY A 123 -0.30 -4.59 8.39
C GLY A 123 -0.87 -3.22 8.02
N ILE A 124 -0.34 -2.64 6.95
CA ILE A 124 -0.81 -1.35 6.44
C ILE A 124 -1.71 -1.57 5.24
N PHE A 125 -2.85 -0.88 5.17
CA PHE A 125 -3.73 -0.95 4.02
C PHE A 125 -3.05 -0.37 2.77
N GLY A 126 -2.86 -1.21 1.75
CA GLY A 126 -2.27 -0.83 0.46
C GLY A 126 -3.31 -0.45 -0.60
N GLY A 127 -4.57 -0.82 -0.40
CA GLY A 127 -5.69 -0.58 -1.30
C GLY A 127 -6.50 -1.84 -1.63
N LEU A 128 -7.44 -1.69 -2.56
CA LEU A 128 -8.27 -2.76 -3.09
C LEU A 128 -7.97 -2.99 -4.57
N LYS A 129 -8.14 -4.24 -5.02
CA LYS A 129 -8.19 -4.60 -6.43
C LYS A 129 -9.53 -5.28 -6.70
N THR A 130 -10.17 -4.86 -7.78
CA THR A 130 -11.46 -5.40 -8.21
C THR A 130 -11.28 -5.97 -9.61
N GLU A 131 -11.09 -7.28 -9.69
CA GLU A 131 -11.08 -8.02 -10.95
C GLU A 131 -12.30 -8.95 -11.02
N THR A 132 -12.13 -10.20 -10.62
CA THR A 132 -13.24 -11.17 -10.52
C THR A 132 -13.80 -11.23 -9.09
N ASN A 133 -12.90 -11.19 -8.10
CA ASN A 133 -13.22 -11.11 -6.68
C ASN A 133 -12.63 -9.81 -6.09
N LEU A 134 -13.14 -9.40 -4.93
CA LEU A 134 -12.55 -8.29 -4.19
C LEU A 134 -11.28 -8.76 -3.47
N ILE A 135 -10.16 -8.10 -3.76
CA ILE A 135 -8.86 -8.41 -3.17
C ILE A 135 -8.38 -7.21 -2.34
N LEU A 136 -8.03 -7.48 -1.07
CA LEU A 136 -7.37 -6.54 -0.18
C LEU A 136 -5.87 -6.68 -0.30
N VAL A 137 -5.17 -5.55 -0.49
CA VAL A 137 -3.71 -5.49 -0.51
C VAL A 137 -3.22 -5.02 0.85
N LEU A 138 -2.46 -5.86 1.53
CA LEU A 138 -1.82 -5.58 2.81
C LEU A 138 -0.32 -5.35 2.60
N LYS A 139 0.21 -4.23 3.07
CA LYS A 139 1.64 -3.91 3.04
C LYS A 139 2.32 -4.34 4.34
N LYS A 140 3.44 -5.06 4.21
CA LYS A 140 4.36 -5.41 5.30
C LYS A 140 5.78 -5.05 4.89
N GLY A 141 6.23 -3.87 5.29
CA GLY A 141 7.48 -3.30 4.82
C GLY A 141 7.45 -3.09 3.31
N THR A 142 8.35 -3.75 2.57
CA THR A 142 8.41 -3.66 1.10
C THR A 142 7.57 -4.70 0.38
N GLN A 143 6.92 -5.62 1.10
CA GLN A 143 6.11 -6.68 0.52
C GLN A 143 4.63 -6.28 0.51
N GLU A 144 3.97 -6.58 -0.60
CA GLU A 144 2.51 -6.56 -0.72
C GLU A 144 1.99 -8.00 -0.68
N ILE A 145 0.99 -8.23 0.16
CA ILE A 145 0.31 -9.53 0.30
C ILE A 145 -1.15 -9.31 -0.04
N GLU A 146 -1.71 -10.21 -0.84
CA GLU A 146 -3.08 -10.13 -1.31
C GLU A 146 -3.95 -11.15 -0.60
N TYR A 147 -5.12 -10.70 -0.15
CA TYR A 147 -6.12 -11.56 0.47
C TYR A 147 -7.46 -11.39 -0.24
N GLN A 148 -8.13 -12.50 -0.50
CA GLN A 148 -9.53 -12.45 -0.94
C GLN A 148 -10.40 -11.96 0.20
N VAL A 149 -11.34 -11.08 -0.11
CA VAL A 149 -12.29 -10.51 0.83
C VAL A 149 -13.63 -11.21 0.68
N ASP A 150 -14.25 -11.54 1.79
CA ASP A 150 -15.62 -12.06 1.82
C ASP A 150 -16.62 -10.96 1.42
N ASP A 151 -17.70 -11.33 0.71
CA ASP A 151 -18.72 -10.37 0.27
C ASP A 151 -19.46 -9.72 1.45
N ASP A 152 -19.54 -10.40 2.60
CA ASP A 152 -20.21 -9.95 3.82
C ASP A 152 -19.21 -9.46 4.90
N VAL A 153 -17.98 -9.09 4.50
CA VAL A 153 -16.92 -8.64 5.41
C VAL A 153 -17.39 -7.54 6.38
N GLU A 154 -17.06 -7.71 7.66
CA GLU A 154 -17.29 -6.66 8.66
C GLU A 154 -16.11 -5.68 8.65
N VAL A 155 -16.37 -4.41 8.30
CA VAL A 155 -15.35 -3.35 8.32
C VAL A 155 -15.65 -2.32 9.40
N ARG A 156 -14.64 -2.03 10.21
CA ARG A 156 -14.59 -0.88 11.10
C ARG A 156 -13.36 -0.03 10.83
N ARG A 157 -13.53 1.28 10.95
CA ARG A 157 -12.45 2.27 10.95
C ARG A 157 -12.65 3.22 12.12
N ASP A 158 -11.62 3.44 12.92
CA ASP A 158 -11.63 4.29 14.10
C ASP A 158 -12.78 3.91 15.07
N GLY A 159 -12.94 2.59 15.27
CA GLY A 159 -13.98 1.98 16.10
C GLY A 159 -15.43 2.06 15.56
N ARG A 160 -15.66 2.57 14.34
CA ARG A 160 -17.01 2.73 13.75
C ARG A 160 -17.20 1.80 12.56
N ARG A 161 -18.40 1.24 12.39
CA ARG A 161 -18.74 0.44 11.20
C ARG A 161 -18.69 1.31 9.95
N LYS A 162 -18.03 0.81 8.91
CA LYS A 162 -17.77 1.50 7.65
C LYS A 162 -17.99 0.59 6.44
N SER A 163 -18.00 1.18 5.24
CA SER A 163 -17.81 0.43 3.99
C SER A 163 -16.32 0.13 3.82
N ILE A 164 -15.98 -0.93 3.10
CA ILE A 164 -14.58 -1.20 2.76
C ILE A 164 -13.96 -0.10 1.88
N GLU A 165 -14.79 0.63 1.14
CA GLU A 165 -14.39 1.81 0.34
C GLU A 165 -13.99 3.02 1.20
N ASP A 166 -14.33 3.01 2.49
CA ASP A 166 -13.96 4.08 3.43
C ASP A 166 -12.53 3.89 3.99
N LEU A 167 -11.88 2.76 3.73
CA LEU A 167 -10.48 2.55 4.11
C LEU A 167 -9.57 3.50 3.31
N ARG A 168 -8.49 3.95 3.94
CA ARG A 168 -7.51 4.89 3.37
C ARG A 168 -6.13 4.25 3.34
N LYS A 169 -5.39 4.48 2.25
CA LYS A 169 -4.05 3.86 2.16
C LYS A 169 -3.20 4.42 3.27
N GLY A 170 -2.44 3.58 3.94
CA GLY A 170 -1.70 4.00 5.12
C GLY A 170 -2.43 3.75 6.44
N ASP A 171 -3.73 3.43 6.44
CA ASP A 171 -4.42 2.95 7.64
C ASP A 171 -3.69 1.71 8.20
N GLU A 172 -3.50 1.67 9.52
CA GLU A 172 -3.08 0.47 10.22
C GLU A 172 -4.28 -0.46 10.34
N ILE A 173 -4.16 -1.70 9.85
CA ILE A 173 -5.27 -2.64 9.83
C ILE A 173 -4.93 -3.98 10.47
N GLU A 174 -5.92 -4.51 11.18
CA GLU A 174 -6.00 -5.89 11.63
C GLU A 174 -7.08 -6.61 10.82
N ILE A 175 -6.68 -7.62 10.04
CA ILE A 175 -7.61 -8.48 9.30
C ILE A 175 -7.79 -9.80 10.03
N THR A 176 -9.03 -10.26 10.13
CA THR A 176 -9.37 -11.63 10.52
C THR A 176 -9.68 -12.44 9.28
N LEU A 177 -8.98 -13.54 9.13
CA LEU A 177 -9.16 -14.51 8.06
C LEU A 177 -9.93 -15.72 8.62
N GLU A 178 -10.91 -16.21 7.87
CA GLU A 178 -11.48 -17.54 8.05
C GLU A 178 -11.18 -18.36 6.79
N TYR A 179 -10.43 -19.46 6.93
CA TYR A 179 -9.91 -20.25 5.80
C TYR A 179 -9.24 -19.39 4.71
N ASP A 180 -8.39 -18.46 5.14
CA ASP A 180 -7.62 -17.52 4.31
C ASP A 180 -8.47 -16.49 3.51
N ILE A 181 -9.76 -16.35 3.82
CA ILE A 181 -10.64 -15.29 3.30
C ILE A 181 -10.88 -14.25 4.40
N VAL A 182 -10.77 -12.96 4.07
CA VAL A 182 -10.99 -11.86 5.04
C VAL A 182 -12.46 -11.73 5.38
N THR A 183 -12.80 -11.99 6.64
CA THR A 183 -14.17 -11.85 7.17
C THR A 183 -14.35 -10.62 8.05
N LYS A 184 -13.25 -10.05 8.55
CA LYS A 184 -13.27 -8.83 9.38
C LYS A 184 -12.05 -7.95 9.14
N ILE A 185 -12.25 -6.64 9.15
CA ILE A 185 -11.21 -5.61 9.07
C ILE A 185 -11.46 -4.58 10.19
N GLU A 186 -10.50 -4.40 11.07
CA GLU A 186 -10.45 -3.29 12.03
C GLU A 186 -9.30 -2.38 11.59
N ALA A 187 -9.61 -1.12 11.31
CA ALA A 187 -8.66 -0.13 10.80
C ALA A 187 -8.56 1.08 11.73
N GLU A 188 -7.37 1.64 11.85
CA GLU A 188 -7.10 2.88 12.58
C GLU A 188 -6.35 3.84 11.66
N SER A 189 -6.88 5.06 11.54
CA SER A 189 -6.27 6.15 10.80
C SER A 189 -4.93 6.58 11.40
N GLN A 190 -4.06 7.15 10.56
CA GLN A 190 -2.75 7.63 10.97
C GLN A 190 -2.66 9.14 10.74
N ASP A 191 -2.88 9.91 11.80
CA ASP A 191 -2.80 11.38 11.76
C ASP A 191 -1.35 11.86 11.86
N ARG A 192 -0.95 12.78 10.97
CA ARG A 192 0.34 13.46 11.04
C ARG A 192 0.35 14.79 10.30
N ASP A 193 1.26 15.65 10.71
CA ASP A 193 1.59 16.87 9.98
C ASP A 193 2.69 16.61 8.96
N VAL A 194 2.53 17.17 7.76
CA VAL A 194 3.49 17.08 6.66
C VAL A 194 3.86 18.47 6.22
N GLU A 195 5.14 18.80 6.34
CA GLU A 195 5.72 20.07 5.91
C GLU A 195 6.54 19.90 4.63
N GLY A 196 6.51 20.91 3.77
CA GLY A 196 7.38 20.95 2.59
C GLY A 196 6.93 21.95 1.55
N LYS A 197 7.26 21.67 0.29
CA LYS A 197 6.86 22.50 -0.86
C LYS A 197 5.94 21.73 -1.80
N ILE A 198 5.04 22.46 -2.45
CA ILE A 198 4.21 21.90 -3.52
C ILE A 198 5.10 21.54 -4.71
N PHE A 199 5.30 20.23 -4.93
CA PHE A 199 6.06 19.71 -6.06
C PHE A 199 5.16 19.42 -7.28
N SER A 200 3.94 18.93 -7.04
CA SER A 200 2.96 18.65 -8.09
C SER A 200 1.54 18.86 -7.58
N LEU A 201 0.65 19.35 -8.44
CA LEU A 201 -0.76 19.52 -8.15
C LEU A 201 -1.59 19.00 -9.33
N ILE A 202 -2.36 17.93 -9.11
CA ILE A 202 -3.26 17.33 -10.09
C ILE A 202 -4.69 17.60 -9.67
N ILE A 203 -5.37 18.50 -10.38
CA ILE A 203 -6.78 18.83 -10.13
C ILE A 203 -7.65 17.91 -11.00
N ALA A 204 -7.86 16.67 -10.54
CA ALA A 204 -8.69 15.65 -11.20
C ALA A 204 -9.70 15.01 -10.23
N ARG A 205 -10.27 13.84 -10.56
CA ARG A 205 -11.07 13.05 -9.60
C ARG A 205 -10.35 11.71 -9.37
N PRO A 206 -9.67 11.52 -8.22
CA PRO A 206 -9.45 12.48 -7.12
C PRO A 206 -8.43 13.58 -7.44
N HIS A 207 -8.41 14.67 -6.65
CA HIS A 207 -7.30 15.62 -6.66
C HIS A 207 -6.09 15.00 -5.95
N GLN A 208 -4.88 15.34 -6.40
CA GLN A 208 -3.64 14.87 -5.77
C GLN A 208 -2.66 16.01 -5.59
N LEU A 209 -1.99 16.03 -4.44
CA LEU A 209 -0.93 16.96 -4.09
C LEU A 209 0.33 16.16 -3.76
N THR A 210 1.43 16.47 -4.45
CA THR A 210 2.75 15.93 -4.10
C THR A 210 3.54 16.99 -3.36
N ILE A 211 3.99 16.63 -2.15
CA ILE A 211 4.80 17.46 -1.26
C ILE A 211 6.24 16.96 -1.31
N ILE A 212 7.19 17.85 -1.48
CA ILE A 212 8.63 17.55 -1.33
C ILE A 212 9.15 18.15 -0.03
N ASN A 213 9.77 17.32 0.81
CA ASN A 213 10.37 17.77 2.07
C ASN A 213 11.79 18.33 1.87
N GLU A 214 12.43 18.79 2.95
CA GLU A 214 13.80 19.35 2.89
C GLU A 214 14.87 18.33 2.46
N ASP A 215 14.66 17.04 2.74
CA ASP A 215 15.54 15.94 2.35
C ASP A 215 15.39 15.55 0.87
N GLY A 216 14.39 16.10 0.18
CA GLY A 216 14.07 15.84 -1.22
C GLY A 216 13.16 14.63 -1.44
N ASP A 217 12.64 14.03 -0.36
CA ASP A 217 11.66 12.96 -0.45
C ASP A 217 10.30 13.53 -0.86
N GLN A 218 9.62 12.81 -1.75
CA GLN A 218 8.33 13.20 -2.30
C GLN A 218 7.25 12.25 -1.80
N GLU A 219 6.18 12.83 -1.27
CA GLU A 219 4.99 12.08 -0.86
C GLU A 219 3.75 12.66 -1.54
N THR A 220 2.84 11.79 -2.00
CA THR A 220 1.64 12.19 -2.72
C THR A 220 0.39 11.80 -1.94
N PHE A 221 -0.49 12.77 -1.77
CA PHE A 221 -1.71 12.65 -0.99
C PHE A 221 -2.93 12.93 -1.86
N VAL A 222 -4.06 12.35 -1.45
CA VAL A 222 -5.38 12.70 -1.96
C VAL A 222 -5.83 14.00 -1.30
N VAL A 223 -6.39 14.89 -2.11
CA VAL A 223 -7.00 16.14 -1.61
C VAL A 223 -8.52 16.07 -1.84
N PRO A 224 -9.33 15.97 -0.79
CA PRO A 224 -10.79 16.05 -0.88
C PRO A 224 -11.25 17.38 -1.48
N ILE A 225 -12.47 17.41 -2.01
CA ILE A 225 -13.02 18.64 -2.62
C ILE A 225 -13.38 19.71 -1.59
N ASP A 226 -13.64 19.28 -0.36
CA ASP A 226 -14.07 20.08 0.80
C ASP A 226 -12.95 20.30 1.82
N VAL A 227 -11.70 20.04 1.43
CA VAL A 227 -10.53 20.34 2.24
C VAL A 227 -10.49 21.83 2.61
N GLU A 228 -10.09 22.13 3.85
CA GLU A 228 -9.86 23.50 4.29
C GLU A 228 -8.48 23.97 3.83
N ILE A 229 -8.43 25.11 3.13
CA ILE A 229 -7.19 25.68 2.59
C ILE A 229 -7.08 27.14 3.02
N GLU A 230 -5.94 27.48 3.61
CA GLU A 230 -5.53 28.86 3.84
C GLU A 230 -4.28 29.20 3.01
N LEU A 231 -4.29 30.35 2.34
CA LEU A 231 -3.12 30.92 1.67
C LEU A 231 -2.79 32.27 2.32
N ASP A 232 -1.57 32.40 2.85
CA ASP A 232 -1.09 33.61 3.53
C ASP A 232 -2.05 34.08 4.65
N GLY A 233 -2.61 33.12 5.40
CA GLY A 233 -3.54 33.34 6.50
C GLY A 233 -4.95 33.78 6.09
N LYS A 234 -5.35 33.52 4.84
CA LYS A 234 -6.70 33.81 4.32
C LYS A 234 -7.31 32.56 3.68
N PRO A 235 -8.63 32.35 3.80
CA PRO A 235 -9.31 31.27 3.10
C PRO A 235 -9.04 31.29 1.59
N ALA A 236 -8.69 30.15 1.03
CA ALA A 236 -8.33 29.97 -0.37
C ALA A 236 -8.94 28.68 -0.94
N GLY A 237 -8.81 28.47 -2.24
CA GLY A 237 -9.18 27.22 -2.90
C GLY A 237 -7.97 26.50 -3.49
N ILE A 238 -8.17 25.24 -3.89
CA ILE A 238 -7.13 24.43 -4.54
C ILE A 238 -6.57 25.08 -5.82
N TYR A 239 -7.36 25.93 -6.48
CA TYR A 239 -6.95 26.68 -7.66
C TYR A 239 -6.03 27.87 -7.36
N ASP A 240 -5.87 28.27 -6.11
CA ASP A 240 -4.97 29.34 -5.69
C ASP A 240 -3.55 28.83 -5.39
N LEU A 241 -3.42 27.53 -5.12
CA LEU A 241 -2.14 26.87 -4.86
C LEU A 241 -1.25 26.86 -6.12
N ARG A 242 0.05 27.07 -5.94
CA ARG A 242 1.07 27.03 -7.00
C ARG A 242 2.24 26.16 -6.57
N LEU A 243 3.00 25.70 -7.56
CA LEU A 243 4.27 25.02 -7.31
C LEU A 243 5.18 25.90 -6.46
N ASP A 244 6.03 25.24 -5.68
CA ASP A 244 7.00 25.83 -4.76
C ASP A 244 6.42 26.58 -3.55
N TYR A 245 5.10 26.72 -3.42
CA TYR A 245 4.50 27.23 -2.17
C TYR A 245 4.90 26.34 -1.00
N GLU A 246 5.30 26.97 0.10
CA GLU A 246 5.56 26.28 1.36
C GLU A 246 4.22 25.89 1.96
N ILE A 247 4.11 24.67 2.45
CA ILE A 247 2.88 24.14 3.02
C ILE A 247 3.14 23.37 4.31
N GLU A 248 2.18 23.46 5.20
CA GLU A 248 1.97 22.57 6.34
C GLU A 248 0.59 21.94 6.13
N ALA A 249 0.55 20.60 6.06
CA ALA A 249 -0.68 19.86 5.78
C ALA A 249 -0.96 18.88 6.93
N GLU A 250 -2.18 18.92 7.45
CA GLU A 250 -2.70 17.89 8.34
C GLU A 250 -3.20 16.73 7.48
N VAL A 251 -2.65 15.54 7.71
CA VAL A 251 -2.93 14.34 6.90
C VAL A 251 -3.52 13.24 7.79
N GLU A 252 -4.64 12.68 7.35
CA GLU A 252 -5.21 11.44 7.87
C GLU A 252 -4.89 10.31 6.89
N SER A 253 -3.90 9.48 7.22
CA SER A 253 -3.38 8.39 6.38
C SER A 253 -2.82 8.87 5.03
N ASP A 254 -3.58 8.77 3.93
CA ASP A 254 -3.21 9.30 2.59
C ASP A 254 -4.05 10.49 2.14
N GLU A 255 -4.95 11.00 2.99
CA GLU A 255 -5.88 12.08 2.69
C GLU A 255 -5.50 13.34 3.47
N ILE A 256 -5.33 14.46 2.76
CA ILE A 256 -5.11 15.75 3.42
C ILE A 256 -6.46 16.29 3.92
N VAL A 257 -6.54 16.63 5.21
CA VAL A 257 -7.73 17.22 5.82
C VAL A 257 -7.65 18.75 5.94
N ARG A 258 -6.44 19.31 5.98
CA ARG A 258 -6.21 20.76 6.04
C ARG A 258 -4.88 21.16 5.38
N ILE A 259 -4.85 22.31 4.72
CA ILE A 259 -3.66 22.89 4.09
C ILE A 259 -3.48 24.32 4.56
N GLU A 260 -2.33 24.63 5.15
CA GLU A 260 -1.85 25.99 5.35
C GLU A 260 -0.69 26.25 4.38
N ALA A 261 -0.90 27.15 3.42
CA ALA A 261 0.06 27.49 2.38
C ALA A 261 0.61 28.92 2.56
N LYS A 262 1.88 29.10 2.24
CA LYS A 262 2.56 30.39 2.17
C LYS A 262 3.09 30.60 0.77
N SER A 263 2.73 31.74 0.18
CA SER A 263 3.26 32.10 -1.13
C SER A 263 4.75 32.37 -1.04
N VAL A 264 5.51 31.82 -1.98
CA VAL A 264 6.92 32.17 -2.12
C VAL A 264 6.99 33.41 -3.01
N ALA A 265 7.42 34.54 -2.43
CA ALA A 265 7.73 35.73 -3.19
C ALA A 265 8.98 35.46 -4.05
N PHE A 266 8.78 35.09 -5.32
CA PHE A 266 9.86 35.10 -6.29
C PHE A 266 10.27 36.54 -6.54
N GLN A 267 11.43 36.93 -6.04
CA GLN A 267 12.03 38.20 -6.42
C GLN A 267 12.64 38.04 -7.83
N ASP A 268 11.83 38.27 -8.86
CA ASP A 268 12.33 38.24 -10.24
C ASP A 268 12.87 39.61 -10.63
N ASP A 269 14.03 39.60 -11.31
CA ASP A 269 14.56 40.76 -12.00
C ASP A 269 14.52 40.59 -13.52
N PHE A 270 14.00 41.61 -14.20
CA PHE A 270 13.94 41.66 -15.66
C PHE A 270 14.70 42.86 -16.18
N ILE A 271 15.56 42.62 -17.17
CA ILE A 271 16.18 43.67 -17.97
C ILE A 271 15.67 43.55 -19.40
N GLY A 272 15.00 44.59 -19.89
CA GLY A 272 14.39 44.56 -21.20
C GLY A 272 14.06 45.93 -21.77
N ARG A 273 13.49 45.94 -22.97
CA ARG A 273 13.01 47.14 -23.65
C ARG A 273 11.48 47.21 -23.63
N VAL A 274 10.94 48.40 -23.39
CA VAL A 274 9.49 48.64 -23.38
C VAL A 274 8.95 48.48 -24.80
N GLU A 275 8.01 47.56 -25.00
CA GLU A 275 7.25 47.44 -26.25
C GLU A 275 5.90 48.17 -26.17
N TYR A 276 5.31 48.24 -24.97
CA TYR A 276 4.03 48.89 -24.75
C TYR A 276 3.93 49.42 -23.31
N VAL A 277 3.20 50.52 -23.14
CA VAL A 277 2.88 51.11 -21.84
C VAL A 277 1.44 51.60 -21.86
N ASN A 278 0.68 51.25 -20.83
CA ASN A 278 -0.69 51.72 -20.62
C ASN A 278 -0.82 52.29 -19.21
N THR A 279 -0.87 53.62 -19.13
CA THR A 279 -1.00 54.37 -17.88
C THR A 279 -2.40 54.35 -17.29
N SER A 280 -3.43 53.94 -18.04
CA SER A 280 -4.81 53.86 -17.54
C SER A 280 -5.06 52.60 -16.71
N VAL A 281 -4.32 51.53 -16.98
CA VAL A 281 -4.39 50.26 -16.24
C VAL A 281 -3.06 49.88 -15.58
N ASN A 282 -2.09 50.79 -15.58
CA ASN A 282 -0.76 50.65 -14.99
C ASN A 282 0.02 49.39 -15.42
N VAL A 283 0.06 49.11 -16.72
CA VAL A 283 0.75 47.95 -17.28
C VAL A 283 1.87 48.37 -18.23
N ILE A 284 3.01 47.68 -18.15
CA ILE A 284 4.13 47.77 -19.10
C ILE A 284 4.34 46.40 -19.73
N THR A 285 4.49 46.33 -21.06
CA THR A 285 4.97 45.13 -21.75
C THR A 285 6.44 45.31 -22.06
N LEU A 286 7.26 44.39 -21.56
CA LEU A 286 8.72 44.41 -21.65
C LEU A 286 9.20 43.23 -22.51
N LYS A 287 10.00 43.52 -23.53
CA LYS A 287 10.77 42.49 -24.24
C LYS A 287 12.12 42.29 -23.57
N VAL A 288 12.30 41.14 -22.96
CA VAL A 288 13.49 40.76 -22.19
C VAL A 288 14.61 40.33 -23.15
N ALA A 289 15.86 40.35 -22.68
CA ALA A 289 17.05 40.05 -23.48
C ALA A 289 17.04 38.66 -24.15
N ASP A 290 16.36 37.68 -23.55
CA ASP A 290 16.15 36.33 -24.10
C ASP A 290 15.10 36.27 -25.23
N GLY A 291 14.47 37.42 -25.55
CA GLY A 291 13.44 37.54 -26.56
C GLY A 291 12.03 37.28 -26.05
N SER A 292 11.85 36.88 -24.78
CA SER A 292 10.54 36.69 -24.16
C SER A 292 9.83 38.03 -23.90
N ILE A 293 8.50 38.00 -23.91
CA ILE A 293 7.66 39.15 -23.60
C ILE A 293 7.10 38.96 -22.18
N ARG A 294 7.27 39.98 -21.33
CA ARG A 294 6.78 40.02 -19.94
C ARG A 294 5.81 41.17 -19.75
N GLN A 295 4.73 40.90 -19.02
CA GLN A 295 3.80 41.94 -18.58
C GLN A 295 4.15 42.32 -17.14
N ILE A 296 4.36 43.61 -16.92
CA ILE A 296 4.76 44.19 -15.64
C ILE A 296 3.60 45.07 -15.16
N ASN A 297 3.06 44.75 -13.98
CA ASN A 297 2.01 45.55 -13.36
C ASN A 297 2.66 46.53 -12.38
N VAL A 298 2.15 47.76 -12.37
CA VAL A 298 2.63 48.85 -11.54
C VAL A 298 1.50 49.27 -10.60
N ASN A 299 1.79 49.38 -9.32
CA ASN A 299 0.83 49.86 -8.32
C ASN A 299 1.37 51.11 -7.62
N ASP A 300 0.65 51.59 -6.60
CA ASP A 300 1.03 52.80 -5.87
C ASP A 300 2.31 52.64 -5.04
N ASP A 301 2.69 51.40 -4.73
CA ASP A 301 3.90 51.06 -3.97
C ASP A 301 5.14 50.93 -4.86
N THR A 302 4.96 50.77 -6.18
CA THR A 302 6.08 50.64 -7.12
C THR A 302 6.98 51.88 -7.12
N ARG A 303 8.27 51.67 -6.82
CA ARG A 303 9.27 52.75 -6.85
C ARG A 303 9.89 52.91 -8.23
N ILE A 304 9.55 53.99 -8.92
CA ILE A 304 10.09 54.29 -10.25
C ILE A 304 11.17 55.38 -10.15
N MET A 305 12.34 55.15 -10.75
CA MET A 305 13.43 56.12 -10.80
C MET A 305 14.25 56.00 -12.08
N ASN A 306 15.09 57.01 -12.36
CA ASN A 306 16.12 56.90 -13.40
C ASN A 306 17.44 56.32 -12.82
N SER A 307 18.43 56.11 -13.68
CA SER A 307 19.77 55.64 -13.31
C SER A 307 20.50 56.51 -12.27
N SER A 308 20.12 57.78 -12.10
CA SER A 308 20.68 58.67 -11.06
C SER A 308 19.91 58.62 -9.72
N GLY A 309 18.91 57.75 -9.59
CA GLY A 309 18.08 57.63 -8.39
C GLY A 309 17.01 58.73 -8.24
N THR A 310 16.83 59.57 -9.26
CA THR A 310 15.78 60.60 -9.27
C THR A 310 14.42 59.94 -9.48
N ARG A 311 13.44 60.28 -8.61
CA ARG A 311 12.07 59.75 -8.69
C ARG A 311 11.43 60.05 -10.05
N ARG A 312 10.79 59.02 -10.61
CA ARG A 312 10.02 59.05 -11.85
C ARG A 312 8.62 58.47 -11.58
N TYR A 313 7.81 58.43 -12.63
CA TYR A 313 6.44 57.96 -12.60
C TYR A 313 6.19 57.17 -13.88
N LEU A 314 5.17 56.32 -13.90
CA LEU A 314 4.84 55.48 -15.05
C LEU A 314 4.67 56.28 -16.35
N ARG A 315 4.05 57.47 -16.26
CA ARG A 315 3.89 58.41 -17.39
C ARG A 315 5.19 58.92 -18.02
N HIS A 316 6.34 58.67 -17.40
CA HIS A 316 7.66 59.05 -17.90
C HIS A 316 8.40 57.88 -18.58
N ILE A 317 7.75 56.72 -18.69
CA ILE A 317 8.28 55.55 -19.39
C ILE A 317 7.67 55.54 -20.79
N GLU A 318 8.52 55.42 -21.80
CA GLU A 318 8.14 55.42 -23.21
C GLU A 318 8.53 54.12 -23.91
N VAL A 319 7.86 53.82 -25.03
CA VAL A 319 8.21 52.67 -25.87
C VAL A 319 9.65 52.83 -26.36
N GLY A 320 10.44 51.76 -26.18
CA GLY A 320 11.87 51.72 -26.51
C GLY A 320 12.81 51.96 -25.33
N ASP A 321 12.30 52.49 -24.19
CA ASP A 321 13.08 52.65 -22.97
C ASP A 321 13.63 51.30 -22.49
N ARG A 322 14.82 51.33 -21.89
CA ARG A 322 15.41 50.16 -21.25
C ARG A 322 15.13 50.21 -19.76
N LEU A 323 14.45 49.19 -19.25
CA LEU A 323 14.11 49.07 -17.84
C LEU A 323 14.90 47.93 -17.19
N MET A 324 15.31 48.16 -15.95
CA MET A 324 15.61 47.11 -14.98
C MET A 324 14.47 47.11 -13.97
N VAL A 325 13.76 45.99 -13.87
CA VAL A 325 12.59 45.83 -13.02
C VAL A 325 12.88 44.74 -12.01
N THR A 326 12.65 45.00 -10.73
CA THR A 326 12.57 43.98 -9.69
C THR A 326 11.16 43.95 -9.14
N GLY A 327 10.64 42.77 -8.85
CA GLY A 327 9.27 42.63 -8.37
C GLY A 327 8.98 41.23 -7.87
N HIS A 328 7.71 40.96 -7.63
CA HIS A 328 7.22 39.67 -7.19
C HIS A 328 5.99 39.24 -7.98
N THR A 329 5.74 37.94 -8.02
CA THR A 329 4.52 37.39 -8.64
C THR A 329 3.50 37.09 -7.55
N GLU A 330 2.34 37.74 -7.62
CA GLU A 330 1.19 37.50 -6.74
C GLU A 330 0.02 37.01 -7.61
N LEU A 331 -0.58 35.85 -7.27
CA LEU A 331 -1.72 35.26 -8.01
C LEU A 331 -1.49 35.11 -9.53
N GLY A 332 -0.23 34.85 -9.95
CA GLY A 332 0.16 34.72 -11.37
C GLY A 332 0.38 36.04 -12.10
N VAL A 333 0.33 37.17 -11.39
CA VAL A 333 0.52 38.52 -11.89
C VAL A 333 1.84 39.06 -11.36
N PHE A 334 2.77 39.44 -12.23
CA PHE A 334 4.01 40.08 -11.82
C PHE A 334 3.78 41.56 -11.49
N ILE A 335 4.08 41.95 -10.25
CA ILE A 335 3.96 43.30 -9.70
C ILE A 335 5.37 43.85 -9.48
N ALA A 336 5.66 45.03 -10.03
CA ALA A 336 6.95 45.67 -9.86
C ALA A 336 7.09 46.32 -8.48
N ASP A 337 8.16 45.99 -7.76
CA ASP A 337 8.57 46.69 -6.56
C ASP A 337 9.40 47.93 -6.91
N THR A 338 10.33 47.78 -7.87
CA THR A 338 11.21 48.85 -8.33
C THR A 338 11.42 48.80 -9.83
N ILE A 339 11.35 49.97 -10.46
CA ILE A 339 11.66 50.16 -11.89
C ILE A 339 12.75 51.23 -12.01
N VAL A 340 13.86 50.86 -12.63
CA VAL A 340 14.95 51.76 -12.99
C VAL A 340 14.94 51.99 -14.50
N ILE A 341 14.69 53.22 -14.91
CA ILE A 341 14.81 53.66 -16.31
C ILE A 341 16.29 53.92 -16.58
N SER A 342 16.92 53.06 -17.38
CA SER A 342 18.29 53.28 -17.84
C SER A 342 18.29 54.35 -18.92
N SER A 343 19.15 55.35 -18.78
CA SER A 343 19.54 56.20 -19.91
C SER A 343 20.23 55.32 -20.96
N GLN A 344 19.99 55.62 -22.25
CA GLN A 344 20.71 55.03 -23.37
C GLN A 344 22.21 55.34 -23.32
#